data_AF-A0A1B6FU07-F1
#
_entry.id   AF-A0A1B6FU07-F1
#
_cell.length_a   1.000
_cell.length_b   1.000
_cell.length_c   1.000
_cell.angle_alpha   90.00
_cell.angle_beta   90.00
_cell.angle_gamma   90.00
#
_symmetry.space_group_name_H-M   'P 1'
#
loop_
_entity.id
_entity.type
_entity.pdbx_description
1 polymer ?
#
loop_
_entity_poly.entity_id
_entity_poly.type
_entity_poly.pdbx_seq_one_letter_code
_entity_poly.pdbx_strand_id
1 'polypeptide(L)'
;WNDLEPMKYRKDFYKKFLEKSQTSTSGFGVTRNSKTDSQVMRNFIVQDKNDAFLVRAQNLGTQQDWTVIGEFCIPPDVMWRSFLYEWTPQMVKFYANALQNTLPDPKNLERWGLTAEQKCPLCDISPCNAKHILVGCKKALDEGRFTYR
;
A
#
# COMPACT_ATOMS: atom_id res chain seq x y z
N TRP A 1 32.84 2.85 7.81
CA TRP A 1 32.54 2.24 9.12
C TRP A 1 31.96 3.23 10.13
N ASN A 2 31.14 4.21 9.72
CA ASN A 2 30.54 5.20 10.65
C ASN A 2 29.01 5.37 10.46
N ASP A 3 28.31 4.32 10.01
CA ASP A 3 26.87 4.39 9.66
C ASP A 3 25.92 4.38 10.87
N LEU A 4 26.43 4.33 12.11
CA LEU A 4 25.61 4.21 13.32
C LEU A 4 25.49 5.52 14.12
N GLU A 5 26.26 6.56 13.82
CA GLU A 5 26.20 7.84 14.55
C GLU A 5 24.80 8.49 14.54
N PRO A 6 24.09 8.58 13.38
CA PRO A 6 22.74 9.13 13.35
C PRO A 6 21.76 8.37 14.25
N MET A 7 21.93 7.04 14.35
CA MET A 7 21.07 6.19 15.16
C MET A 7 21.37 6.31 16.66
N LYS A 8 22.63 6.55 17.04
CA LYS A 8 22.99 6.86 18.43
C LYS A 8 22.32 8.15 18.89
N TYR A 9 22.38 9.20 18.07
CA TYR A 9 21.71 10.47 18.36
C TYR A 9 20.18 10.31 18.48
N ARG A 10 19.55 9.58 17.54
CA ARG A 10 18.10 9.31 17.56
C ARG A 10 17.68 8.52 18.81
N LYS A 11 18.50 7.57 19.24
CA LYS A 11 18.31 6.84 20.50
C LYS A 11 18.42 7.75 21.72
N ASP A 12 19.44 8.60 21.78
CA ASP A 12 19.63 9.51 22.93
C ASP A 12 18.47 10.50 23.03
N PHE A 13 17.98 11.01 21.90
CA PHE A 13 16.75 11.80 21.83
C PHE A 13 15.54 11.03 22.35
N TYR A 14 15.33 9.79 21.88
CA TYR A 14 14.21 8.93 22.31
C TYR A 14 14.22 8.69 23.82
N LYS A 15 15.38 8.37 24.39
CA LYS A 15 15.54 8.17 25.85
C LYS A 15 15.26 9.43 26.65
N LYS A 16 15.68 10.59 26.13
CA LYS A 16 15.55 11.87 26.82
C LYS A 16 14.10 12.38 26.84
N PHE A 17 13.33 12.15 25.78
CA PHE A 17 12.04 12.80 25.59
C PHE A 17 10.83 11.86 25.49
N LEU A 18 11.01 10.60 25.06
CA LEU A 18 9.90 9.69 24.73
C LEU A 18 9.79 8.49 25.68
N GLU A 19 10.88 8.08 26.32
CA GLU A 19 10.89 6.92 27.22
C GLU A 19 10.34 7.22 28.62
N LYS A 20 10.48 8.47 29.09
CA LYS A 20 10.08 8.88 30.45
C LYS A 20 8.75 9.64 30.43
N SER A 21 7.63 8.91 30.43
CA SER A 21 6.41 9.40 31.06
C SER A 21 6.44 9.05 32.56
N GLN A 22 5.80 9.88 33.40
CA GLN A 22 5.93 9.90 34.88
C GLN A 22 6.36 8.59 35.55
N THR A 23 7.42 8.67 36.36
CA THR A 23 7.93 7.58 37.20
C THR A 23 7.46 7.66 38.65
N SER A 24 6.61 8.62 39.01
CA SER A 24 6.10 8.76 40.37
C SER A 24 4.99 7.74 40.64
N THR A 25 5.07 7.07 41.78
CA THR A 25 4.09 6.10 42.30
C THR A 25 2.76 6.72 42.76
N SER A 26 2.54 8.01 42.51
CA SER A 26 1.35 8.77 42.91
C SER A 26 0.16 8.67 41.93
N GLY A 27 0.24 7.82 40.91
CA GLY A 27 -0.88 7.53 39.99
C GLY A 27 -0.97 6.05 39.65
N PHE A 28 -2.08 5.65 39.00
CA PHE A 28 -2.33 4.30 38.46
C PHE A 28 -1.38 3.96 37.28
N GLY A 29 -0.09 4.21 37.43
CA GLY A 29 0.92 4.10 36.39
C GLY A 29 1.21 2.65 36.02
N VAL A 30 1.09 2.35 34.73
CA VAL A 30 1.48 1.06 34.14
C VAL A 30 3.01 0.95 34.17
N THR A 31 3.54 -0.04 34.88
CA THR A 31 4.95 -0.45 34.77
C THR A 31 5.18 -1.09 33.40
N ARG A 32 5.65 -0.29 32.43
CA ARG A 32 6.17 -0.84 31.18
C ARG A 32 7.62 -1.26 31.40
N ASN A 33 7.97 -2.51 31.07
CA ASN A 33 9.38 -2.91 31.00
C ASN A 33 10.11 -1.97 30.01
N SER A 34 11.16 -1.30 30.49
CA SER A 34 11.99 -0.44 29.66
C SER A 34 12.68 -1.28 28.59
N LYS A 35 12.55 -0.88 27.32
CA LYS A 35 13.26 -1.56 26.23
C LYS A 35 14.77 -1.35 26.42
N THR A 36 15.56 -2.38 26.17
CA THR A 36 17.02 -2.24 26.21
C THR A 36 17.50 -1.35 25.07
N ASP A 37 18.65 -0.71 25.27
CA ASP A 37 19.32 0.13 24.28
C ASP A 37 19.47 -0.55 22.93
N SER A 38 19.82 -1.84 22.94
CA SER A 38 19.95 -2.66 21.75
C SER A 38 18.61 -2.89 21.06
N GLN A 39 17.52 -3.06 21.81
CA GLN A 39 16.17 -3.18 21.24
C GLN A 39 15.71 -1.86 20.59
N VAL A 40 15.95 -0.72 21.26
CA VAL A 40 15.63 0.60 20.71
C VAL A 40 16.42 0.86 19.43
N MET A 41 17.72 0.56 19.45
CA MET A 41 18.59 0.70 18.27
C MET A 41 18.13 -0.16 17.11
N ARG A 42 17.80 -1.45 17.37
CA ARG A 42 17.26 -2.35 16.33
C ARG A 42 15.96 -1.81 15.73
N ASN A 43 15.07 -1.26 16.55
CA ASN A 43 13.82 -0.69 16.04
C ASN A 43 14.08 0.48 15.09
N PHE A 44 15.05 1.36 15.40
CA PHE A 44 15.41 2.45 14.48
C PHE A 44 16.05 1.93 13.20
N ILE A 45 16.93 0.93 13.27
CA ILE A 45 17.50 0.31 12.05
C ILE A 45 16.39 -0.26 11.16
N VAL A 46 15.41 -0.95 11.76
CA VAL A 46 14.27 -1.52 11.03
C VAL A 46 13.42 -0.41 10.43
N GLN A 47 13.13 0.64 11.20
CA GLN A 47 12.33 1.76 10.75
C GLN A 47 13.00 2.49 9.58
N ASP A 48 14.30 2.79 9.68
CA ASP A 48 15.05 3.50 8.63
C ASP A 48 15.10 2.70 7.32
N LYS A 49 15.24 1.38 7.42
CA LYS A 49 15.11 0.47 6.27
C LYS A 49 13.71 0.50 5.67
N ASN A 50 12.67 0.46 6.49
CA ASN A 50 11.28 0.54 6.03
C ASN A 50 11.01 1.88 5.34
N ASP A 51 11.47 2.99 5.90
CA ASP A 51 11.33 4.33 5.34
C ASP A 51 12.05 4.41 3.98
N ALA A 52 13.24 3.84 3.84
CA ALA A 52 13.94 3.76 2.56
C ALA A 52 13.16 2.95 1.50
N PHE A 53 12.52 1.85 1.89
CA PHE A 53 11.65 1.09 0.99
C PHE A 53 10.41 1.88 0.57
N LEU A 54 9.80 2.63 1.50
CA LEU A 54 8.65 3.48 1.22
C LEU A 54 9.00 4.62 0.26
N VAL A 55 10.12 5.31 0.48
CA VAL A 55 10.62 6.35 -0.43
C VAL A 55 10.85 5.78 -1.82
N ARG A 56 11.48 4.59 -1.92
CA ARG A 56 11.64 3.92 -3.21
C ARG A 56 10.31 3.60 -3.87
N ALA A 57 9.33 3.12 -3.12
CA ALA A 57 8.02 2.76 -3.62
C ALA A 57 7.24 3.99 -4.13
N GLN A 58 7.30 5.12 -3.42
CA GLN A 58 6.71 6.39 -3.85
C GLN A 58 7.33 6.92 -5.15
N ASN A 59 8.62 6.65 -5.38
CA ASN A 59 9.25 6.99 -6.66
C ASN A 59 8.77 6.12 -7.84
N LEU A 60 8.03 5.03 -7.59
CA LEU A 60 7.42 4.21 -8.64
C LEU A 60 6.07 4.79 -9.05
N GLY A 61 6.07 5.73 -10.01
CA GLY A 61 4.88 6.49 -10.37
C GLY A 61 3.63 5.69 -10.77
N THR A 62 3.75 4.43 -11.19
CA THR A 62 2.61 3.54 -11.52
C THR A 62 2.30 2.47 -10.48
N GLN A 63 3.22 2.18 -9.55
CA GLN A 63 3.11 1.08 -8.58
C GLN A 63 3.16 1.57 -7.12
N GLN A 64 3.11 2.88 -6.88
CA GLN A 64 3.16 3.46 -5.53
C GLN A 64 1.87 3.25 -4.72
N ASP A 65 0.76 2.91 -5.37
CA ASP A 65 -0.59 2.95 -4.78
C ASP A 65 -0.78 1.97 -3.61
N TRP A 66 0.08 0.96 -3.46
CA TRP A 66 0.02 0.07 -2.30
C TRP A 66 0.44 0.75 -0.98
N THR A 67 1.20 1.85 -1.05
CA THR A 67 1.67 2.58 0.14
C THR A 67 0.56 3.26 0.92
N VAL A 68 -0.61 3.44 0.31
CA VAL A 68 -1.77 4.14 0.88
C VAL A 68 -2.98 3.22 1.13
N ILE A 69 -2.80 1.89 1.01
CA ILE A 69 -3.86 0.91 1.28
C ILE A 69 -4.35 1.05 2.72
N GLY A 70 -5.67 1.13 2.90
CA GLY A 70 -6.31 1.23 4.20
C GLY A 70 -6.39 2.64 4.79
N GLU A 71 -5.63 3.62 4.26
CA GLU A 71 -5.76 5.02 4.68
C GLU A 71 -6.87 5.74 3.89
N PHE A 72 -7.01 5.45 2.58
CA PHE A 72 -7.99 6.11 1.70
C PHE A 72 -8.93 5.16 0.95
N CYS A 73 -8.57 3.87 0.85
CA CYS A 73 -9.33 2.86 0.10
C CYS A 73 -9.89 1.82 1.06
N ILE A 74 -11.17 2.01 1.46
CA ILE A 74 -11.93 1.16 2.40
C ILE A 74 -11.33 1.18 3.83
N PRO A 75 -12.13 1.43 4.88
CA PRO A 75 -11.64 1.32 6.25
C PRO A 75 -10.97 -0.05 6.46
N PRO A 76 -9.77 -0.12 7.07
CA PRO A 76 -8.99 -1.36 7.16
C PRO A 76 -9.80 -2.53 7.72
N ASP A 77 -10.65 -2.26 8.73
CA ASP A 77 -11.48 -3.27 9.38
C ASP A 77 -12.56 -3.86 8.46
N VAL A 78 -13.14 -3.03 7.59
CA VAL A 78 -14.12 -3.46 6.58
C VAL A 78 -13.42 -4.23 5.46
N MET A 79 -12.19 -3.82 5.11
CA MET A 79 -11.37 -4.53 4.12
C MET A 79 -11.02 -5.94 4.60
N TRP A 80 -10.53 -6.10 5.84
CA TRP A 80 -10.09 -7.41 6.35
C TRP A 80 -11.22 -8.42 6.46
N ARG A 81 -12.39 -8.01 6.95
CA ARG A 81 -13.57 -8.88 7.02
C ARG A 81 -13.97 -9.37 5.62
N SER A 82 -14.03 -8.44 4.67
CA SER A 82 -14.40 -8.76 3.29
C SER A 82 -13.38 -9.69 2.63
N PHE A 83 -12.09 -9.38 2.77
CA PHE A 83 -10.99 -10.18 2.20
C PHE A 83 -10.93 -11.61 2.74
N LEU A 84 -11.15 -11.78 4.04
CA LEU A 84 -10.96 -13.09 4.70
C LEU A 84 -12.20 -13.98 4.58
N TYR A 85 -13.40 -13.39 4.56
CA TYR A 85 -14.64 -14.17 4.72
C TYR A 85 -15.63 -14.03 3.56
N GLU A 86 -15.63 -12.90 2.84
CA GLU A 86 -16.67 -12.61 1.84
C GLU A 86 -16.15 -12.78 0.41
N TRP A 87 -14.89 -12.43 0.15
CA TRP A 87 -14.34 -12.41 -1.19
C TRP A 87 -13.76 -13.75 -1.59
N THR A 88 -14.00 -14.13 -2.84
CA THR A 88 -13.34 -15.28 -3.43
C THR A 88 -11.87 -14.97 -3.71
N PRO A 89 -10.99 -15.98 -3.81
CA PRO A 89 -9.59 -15.77 -4.19
C PRO A 89 -9.42 -15.01 -5.51
N GLN A 90 -10.36 -15.18 -6.46
CA GLN A 90 -10.35 -14.43 -7.72
C GLN A 90 -10.64 -12.94 -7.53
N MET A 91 -11.59 -12.58 -6.65
CA MET A 91 -11.89 -11.18 -6.33
C MET A 91 -10.72 -10.50 -5.64
N VAL A 92 -10.09 -11.19 -4.68
CA VAL A 92 -8.87 -10.69 -4.01
C VAL A 92 -7.75 -10.47 -5.02
N LYS A 93 -7.51 -11.45 -5.91
CA LYS A 93 -6.54 -11.33 -6.99
C LYS A 93 -6.86 -10.15 -7.91
N PHE A 94 -8.12 -9.98 -8.30
CA PHE A 94 -8.54 -8.88 -9.15
C PHE A 94 -8.29 -7.52 -8.47
N TYR A 95 -8.71 -7.36 -7.22
CA TYR A 95 -8.54 -6.13 -6.46
C TYR A 95 -7.07 -5.77 -6.28
N ALA A 96 -6.22 -6.74 -5.88
CA ALA A 96 -4.79 -6.52 -5.71
C ALA A 96 -4.12 -6.04 -7.00
N ASN A 97 -4.47 -6.65 -8.15
CA ASN A 97 -3.93 -6.22 -9.44
C ASN A 97 -4.50 -4.88 -9.92
N ALA A 98 -5.78 -4.61 -9.63
CA ALA A 98 -6.42 -3.34 -9.96
C ALA A 98 -5.73 -2.16 -9.26
N LEU A 99 -5.45 -2.34 -7.96
CA LEU A 99 -4.76 -1.34 -7.15
C LEU A 99 -3.34 -1.08 -7.64
N GLN A 100 -2.60 -2.12 -8.04
CA GLN A 100 -1.22 -1.97 -8.49
C GLN A 100 -1.09 -1.59 -9.97
N ASN A 101 -2.22 -1.34 -10.66
CA ASN A 101 -2.26 -1.11 -12.10
C ASN A 101 -1.52 -2.22 -12.90
N THR A 102 -1.78 -3.47 -12.51
CA THR A 102 -1.23 -4.69 -13.12
C THR A 102 -2.32 -5.60 -13.67
N LEU A 103 -3.53 -5.08 -13.88
CA LEU A 103 -4.56 -5.80 -14.62
C LEU A 103 -4.13 -5.99 -16.09
N PRO A 104 -4.50 -7.12 -16.72
CA PRO A 104 -4.21 -7.37 -18.13
C PRO A 104 -5.16 -6.57 -19.05
N ASP A 105 -5.19 -5.24 -18.90
CA ASP A 105 -5.89 -4.34 -19.82
C ASP A 105 -5.01 -4.00 -21.04
N PRO A 106 -5.59 -3.54 -22.17
CA PRO A 106 -4.85 -3.32 -23.41
C PRO A 106 -3.63 -2.40 -23.25
N LYS A 107 -3.72 -1.35 -22.42
CA LYS A 107 -2.60 -0.45 -22.15
C LYS A 107 -1.47 -1.16 -21.39
N ASN A 108 -1.80 -2.00 -20.42
CA ASN A 108 -0.79 -2.79 -19.68
C ASN A 108 -0.20 -3.93 -20.53
N LEU A 109 -1.00 -4.57 -21.38
CA LEU A 109 -0.51 -5.59 -22.31
C LEU A 109 0.48 -5.01 -23.34
N GLU A 110 0.22 -3.80 -23.84
CA GLU A 110 1.18 -3.04 -24.67
C GLU A 110 2.45 -2.71 -23.89
N ARG A 111 2.32 -2.22 -22.65
CA ARG A 111 3.46 -1.94 -21.77
C ARG A 111 4.32 -3.19 -21.51
N TRP A 112 3.71 -4.37 -21.44
CA TRP A 112 4.42 -5.64 -21.24
C TRP A 112 4.96 -6.25 -22.55
N GLY A 113 4.73 -5.61 -23.70
CA GLY A 113 5.18 -6.10 -25.00
C GLY A 113 4.43 -7.35 -25.48
N LEU A 114 3.24 -7.64 -24.91
CA LEU A 114 2.42 -8.80 -25.30
C LEU A 114 1.50 -8.49 -26.49
N THR A 115 1.13 -7.22 -26.68
CA THR A 115 0.27 -6.77 -27.77
C THR A 115 0.75 -5.43 -28.31
N ALA A 116 0.60 -5.18 -29.63
CA ALA A 116 0.89 -3.88 -30.22
C ALA A 116 -0.31 -2.90 -30.16
N GLU A 117 -1.52 -3.42 -29.89
CA GLU A 117 -2.75 -2.63 -29.89
C GLU A 117 -3.23 -2.36 -28.47
N GLN A 118 -3.47 -1.09 -28.15
CA GLN A 118 -4.02 -0.61 -26.88
C GLN A 118 -5.47 -0.10 -27.02
N LYS A 119 -6.23 -0.71 -27.94
CA LYS A 119 -7.63 -0.33 -28.22
C LYS A 119 -8.62 -1.11 -27.37
N CYS A 120 -9.78 -0.51 -27.12
CA CYS A 120 -10.89 -1.21 -26.49
C CYS A 120 -11.50 -2.23 -27.48
N PRO A 121 -11.69 -3.51 -27.11
CA PRO A 121 -12.26 -4.52 -28.01
C PRO A 121 -13.75 -4.29 -28.32
N LEU A 122 -14.41 -3.35 -27.63
CA LEU A 122 -15.82 -3.04 -27.84
C LEU A 122 -15.99 -1.80 -28.69
N CYS A 123 -15.33 -0.70 -28.33
CA CYS A 123 -15.55 0.62 -28.92
C CYS A 123 -14.32 1.22 -29.60
N ASP A 124 -13.23 0.47 -29.73
CA ASP A 124 -11.98 0.85 -30.43
C ASP A 124 -11.25 2.09 -29.88
N ILE A 125 -11.69 2.64 -28.75
CA ILE A 125 -11.03 3.78 -28.07
C ILE A 125 -9.63 3.38 -27.60
N SER A 126 -8.66 4.27 -27.81
CA SER A 126 -7.26 4.16 -27.36
C SER A 126 -6.81 5.46 -26.69
N PRO A 127 -6.00 5.42 -25.61
CA PRO A 127 -5.51 4.23 -24.91
C PRO A 127 -6.57 3.61 -23.99
N CYS A 128 -6.79 2.30 -24.09
CA CYS A 128 -7.78 1.58 -23.29
C CYS A 128 -7.14 1.00 -22.02
N ASN A 129 -7.56 1.52 -20.85
CA ASN A 129 -7.14 1.04 -19.54
C ASN A 129 -8.28 0.28 -18.82
N ALA A 130 -7.97 -0.36 -17.69
CA ALA A 130 -8.96 -1.06 -16.88
C ALA A 130 -10.15 -0.17 -16.49
N LYS A 131 -9.91 1.12 -16.17
CA LYS A 131 -10.99 2.08 -15.84
C LYS A 131 -11.98 2.25 -16.99
N HIS A 132 -11.48 2.36 -18.22
CA HIS A 132 -12.33 2.42 -19.41
C HIS A 132 -13.20 1.16 -19.53
N ILE A 133 -12.60 -0.03 -19.43
CA ILE A 133 -13.34 -1.28 -19.54
C ILE A 133 -14.40 -1.37 -18.43
N LEU A 134 -14.02 -1.07 -17.19
CA LEU A 134 -14.86 -1.26 -16.00
C LEU A 134 -16.03 -0.28 -15.92
N VAL A 135 -15.81 1.00 -16.20
CA VAL A 135 -16.81 2.06 -15.98
C VAL A 135 -16.95 3.06 -17.13
N GLY A 136 -15.96 3.19 -18.02
CA GLY A 136 -15.91 4.25 -19.03
C GLY A 136 -16.35 3.88 -20.45
N CYS A 137 -16.63 2.60 -20.72
CA CYS A 137 -16.93 2.15 -22.08
C CYS A 137 -18.38 2.44 -22.45
N LYS A 138 -18.60 3.40 -23.36
CA LYS A 138 -19.93 3.79 -23.84
C LYS A 138 -20.70 2.63 -24.48
N LYS A 139 -20.05 1.84 -25.33
CA LYS A 139 -20.71 0.68 -25.96
C LYS A 139 -21.12 -0.38 -24.93
N ALA A 140 -20.31 -0.61 -23.90
CA ALA A 140 -20.68 -1.50 -22.80
C ALA A 140 -21.89 -0.97 -22.01
N LEU A 141 -22.04 0.35 -21.90
CA LEU A 141 -23.20 1.01 -21.29
C LEU A 141 -24.46 0.81 -22.13
N ASP A 142 -24.39 1.16 -23.41
CA ASP A 142 -25.52 1.12 -24.32
C ASP A 142 -26.05 -0.32 -24.47
N GLU A 143 -25.17 -1.31 -24.40
CA GLU A 143 -25.51 -2.74 -24.47
C GLU A 143 -25.83 -3.38 -23.10
N GLY A 144 -25.81 -2.62 -22.00
CA GLY A 144 -26.14 -3.13 -20.66
C GLY A 144 -25.16 -4.15 -20.07
N ARG A 145 -23.93 -4.26 -20.61
CA ARG A 145 -22.96 -5.31 -20.23
C ARG A 145 -22.37 -5.20 -18.83
N PHE A 146 -22.64 -4.10 -18.11
CA PHE A 146 -22.12 -3.92 -16.75
C PHE A 146 -22.72 -4.90 -15.73
N THR A 147 -23.84 -5.54 -16.05
CA THR A 147 -24.47 -6.53 -15.16
C THR A 147 -23.90 -7.94 -15.28
N TYR A 148 -23.03 -8.21 -16.26
CA TYR A 148 -22.48 -9.55 -16.53
C TYR A 148 -21.14 -9.84 -15.85
N ARG A 149 -20.65 -8.95 -15.00
CA ARG A 149 -19.28 -8.96 -14.47
C ARG A 149 -19.20 -9.43 -13.03
#